data_AF-A0A6P1FSQ2-F1
#
_entry.id   AF-A0A6P1FSQ2-F1
#
_cell.length_a   1.000
_cell.length_b   1.000
_cell.length_c   1.000
_cell.angle_alpha   90.00
_cell.angle_beta   90.00
_cell.angle_gamma   90.00
#
_symmetry.space_group_name_H-M   'P 1'
#
loop_
_entity.id
_entity.type
_entity.pdbx_description
1 polymer ?
#
loop_
_entity_poly.entity_id
_entity_poly.type
_entity_poly.pdbx_seq_one_letter_code
_entity_poly.pdbx_strand_id
1 'polypeptide(L)'
;MSAAERPAWANPEPEVHRALARWAAECAERALPAFEEWDPDDHRPRRALDVLRAWERGEAPMTECRTAAFATHAAARAATQAGEPAATAAARAAGQAAAVAHMADHCSHAAAYAAKAVGLRGSDADRDAERRHQWERLAPVLRSHGFPKGL
;
A
#
# COMPACT_ATOMS: atom_id res chain seq x y z
N MET A 1 19.17 5.04 -31.91
CA MET A 1 19.64 4.21 -30.78
C MET A 1 18.43 3.43 -30.28
N SER A 2 18.40 2.12 -30.49
CA SER A 2 17.30 1.26 -30.02
C SER A 2 17.31 1.26 -28.49
N ALA A 3 16.20 1.66 -27.86
CA ALA A 3 16.04 1.47 -26.42
C ALA A 3 16.05 -0.05 -26.16
N ALA A 4 17.06 -0.55 -25.46
CA ALA A 4 17.08 -1.93 -25.01
C ALA A 4 15.79 -2.20 -24.21
N GLU A 5 15.05 -3.25 -24.56
CA GLU A 5 13.84 -3.63 -23.83
C GLU A 5 14.17 -3.81 -22.35
N ARG A 6 13.48 -3.05 -21.50
CA ARG A 6 13.64 -3.16 -20.04
C ARG A 6 13.21 -4.56 -19.61
N PRO A 7 13.96 -5.24 -18.73
CA PRO A 7 13.58 -6.56 -18.25
C PRO A 7 12.21 -6.52 -17.59
N ALA A 8 11.42 -7.59 -17.74
CA ALA A 8 10.09 -7.70 -17.14
C ALA A 8 10.06 -7.54 -15.60
N TRP A 9 11.21 -7.73 -14.94
CA TRP A 9 11.37 -7.57 -13.50
C TRP A 9 11.78 -6.16 -13.05
N ALA A 10 12.03 -5.23 -13.98
CA ALA A 10 12.48 -3.89 -13.64
C ALA A 10 11.32 -2.96 -13.26
N ASN A 11 11.51 -2.16 -12.21
CA ASN A 11 10.58 -1.08 -11.86
C ASN A 11 10.34 -0.14 -13.04
N PRO A 12 9.09 0.32 -13.25
CA PRO A 12 8.72 1.18 -14.37
C PRO A 12 9.46 2.52 -14.31
N GLU A 13 9.26 3.36 -15.33
CA GLU A 13 9.82 4.70 -15.36
C GLU A 13 9.53 5.46 -14.05
N PRO A 14 10.47 6.29 -13.54
CA PRO A 14 10.37 6.89 -12.21
C PRO A 14 9.06 7.61 -11.91
N GLU A 15 8.48 8.29 -12.90
CA GLU A 15 7.19 8.98 -12.76
C GLU A 15 6.02 8.01 -12.57
N VAL A 16 6.00 6.92 -13.33
CA VAL A 16 5.02 5.83 -13.19
C VAL A 16 5.18 5.16 -11.83
N HIS A 17 6.43 4.90 -11.42
CA HIS A 17 6.73 4.27 -10.13
C HIS A 17 6.23 5.13 -8.96
N ARG A 18 6.49 6.44 -8.99
CA ARG A 18 5.98 7.40 -8.00
C ARG A 18 4.46 7.55 -8.02
N ALA A 19 3.84 7.51 -9.20
CA ALA A 19 2.38 7.54 -9.31
C ALA A 19 1.72 6.30 -8.69
N LEU A 20 2.31 5.11 -8.88
CA LEU A 20 1.85 3.88 -8.24
C LEU A 20 2.07 3.89 -6.72
N ALA A 21 3.20 4.42 -6.24
CA ALA A 21 3.45 4.64 -4.82
C ALA A 21 2.39 5.57 -4.21
N ARG A 22 2.10 6.68 -4.89
CA ARG A 22 1.10 7.65 -4.45
C ARG A 22 -0.27 7.03 -4.28
N TRP A 23 -0.70 6.28 -5.29
CA TRP A 23 -1.98 5.59 -5.27
C TRP A 23 -2.02 4.49 -4.18
N ALA A 24 -0.95 3.71 -4.02
CA ALA A 24 -0.88 2.68 -2.97
C ALA A 24 -0.97 3.28 -1.57
N ALA A 25 -0.31 4.41 -1.34
CA ALA A 25 -0.41 5.17 -0.10
C ALA A 25 -1.83 5.68 0.14
N GLU A 26 -2.49 6.27 -0.87
CA GLU A 26 -3.89 6.72 -0.76
C GLU A 26 -4.83 5.55 -0.38
N CYS A 27 -4.62 4.37 -0.96
CA CYS A 27 -5.39 3.17 -0.59
C CYS A 27 -5.14 2.77 0.87
N ALA A 28 -3.88 2.70 1.28
CA ALA A 28 -3.51 2.30 2.63
C ALA A 28 -3.96 3.33 3.71
N GLU A 29 -3.92 4.62 3.40
CA GLU A 29 -4.41 5.71 4.27
C GLU A 29 -5.90 5.54 4.61
N ARG A 30 -6.72 5.04 3.67
CA ARG A 30 -8.15 4.78 3.90
C ARG A 30 -8.40 3.60 4.84
N ALA A 31 -7.48 2.65 4.90
CA ALA A 31 -7.55 1.51 5.81
C ALA A 31 -6.93 1.80 7.18
N LEU A 32 -6.05 2.80 7.28
CA LEU A 32 -5.26 3.12 8.46
C LEU A 32 -6.09 3.31 9.76
N PRO A 33 -7.28 3.94 9.74
CA PRO A 33 -8.11 4.05 10.94
C PRO A 33 -8.41 2.71 11.62
N ALA A 34 -8.52 1.61 10.87
CA ALA A 34 -8.77 0.29 11.45
C ALA A 34 -7.60 -0.20 12.33
N PHE A 35 -6.38 0.26 12.08
CA PHE A 35 -5.23 -0.03 12.93
C PHE A 35 -5.12 0.95 14.09
N GLU A 36 -5.26 2.25 13.82
CA GLU A 36 -5.10 3.31 14.84
C GLU A 36 -6.20 3.28 15.91
N GLU A 37 -7.40 2.78 15.59
CA GLU A 37 -8.45 2.54 16.58
C GLU A 37 -8.14 1.35 17.50
N TRP A 38 -7.38 0.37 17.01
CA TRP A 38 -6.98 -0.80 17.79
C TRP A 38 -5.77 -0.49 18.69
N ASP A 39 -4.73 0.13 18.12
CA ASP A 39 -3.51 0.50 18.83
C ASP A 39 -3.11 1.95 18.46
N PRO A 40 -3.61 2.96 19.19
CA PRO A 40 -3.35 4.37 18.89
C PRO A 40 -1.91 4.80 19.15
N ASP A 41 -1.16 4.04 19.97
CA ASP A 41 0.21 4.34 20.35
C ASP A 41 1.25 3.71 19.40
N ASP A 42 0.84 2.69 18.62
CA ASP A 42 1.70 2.10 17.58
C ASP A 42 1.63 2.86 16.25
N HIS A 43 2.55 3.81 16.09
CA HIS A 43 2.65 4.63 14.89
C HIS A 43 3.36 3.95 13.69
N ARG A 44 3.76 2.67 13.78
CA ARG A 44 4.52 2.02 12.69
C ARG A 44 3.81 2.09 11.33
N PRO A 45 2.50 1.77 11.20
CA PRO A 45 1.80 1.87 9.92
C PRO A 45 1.74 3.29 9.36
N ARG A 46 1.43 4.30 10.20
CA ARG A 46 1.42 5.73 9.81
C ARG A 46 2.80 6.16 9.30
N ARG A 47 3.86 5.86 10.06
CA ARG A 47 5.24 6.19 9.69
C ARG A 47 5.65 5.57 8.35
N ALA A 48 5.21 4.35 8.04
CA ALA A 48 5.51 3.72 6.76
C ALA A 48 4.91 4.48 5.56
N LEU A 49 3.71 5.06 5.73
CA LEU A 49 3.10 5.91 4.71
C LEU A 49 3.81 7.25 4.61
N ASP A 50 4.17 7.87 5.73
CA ASP A 50 4.91 9.14 5.74
C ASP A 50 6.27 9.03 5.03
N VAL A 51 7.02 7.96 5.30
CA VAL A 51 8.31 7.67 4.66
C VAL A 51 8.13 7.41 3.16
N LEU A 52 7.09 6.69 2.76
CA LEU A 52 6.77 6.49 1.34
C LEU A 52 6.46 7.83 0.64
N ARG A 53 5.69 8.71 1.27
CA ARG A 53 5.42 10.06 0.76
C ARG A 53 6.70 10.89 0.63
N ALA A 54 7.64 10.75 1.57
CA ALA A 54 8.95 11.39 1.47
C ALA A 54 9.77 10.83 0.30
N TRP A 55 9.77 9.51 0.10
CA TRP A 55 10.42 8.87 -1.05
C TRP A 55 9.83 9.32 -2.39
N GLU A 56 8.50 9.47 -2.48
CA GLU A 56 7.83 10.02 -3.67
C GLU A 56 8.36 11.42 -4.04
N ARG A 57 8.70 12.24 -3.03
CA ARG A 57 9.28 13.58 -3.20
C ARG A 57 10.80 13.58 -3.39
N GLY A 58 11.45 12.42 -3.27
CA GLY A 58 12.91 12.28 -3.34
C GLY A 58 13.64 12.67 -2.04
N GLU A 59 12.93 12.74 -0.92
CA GLU A 59 13.44 13.17 0.39
C GLU A 59 13.89 12.00 1.27
N ALA A 60 13.51 10.76 0.92
CA ALA A 60 13.90 9.55 1.64
C ALA A 60 14.45 8.49 0.67
N PRO A 61 15.46 7.69 1.06
CA PRO A 61 15.94 6.59 0.26
C PRO A 61 15.00 5.38 0.34
N MET A 62 15.00 4.53 -0.69
CA MET A 62 14.20 3.28 -0.72
C MET A 62 14.47 2.38 0.49
N THR A 63 15.71 2.36 1.00
CA THR A 63 16.10 1.57 2.17
C THR A 63 15.35 1.95 3.43
N GLU A 64 14.96 3.23 3.57
CA GLU A 64 14.14 3.70 4.67
C GLU A 64 12.70 3.19 4.54
N CYS A 65 12.12 3.28 3.33
CA CYS A 65 10.80 2.68 3.03
C CYS A 65 10.79 1.18 3.34
N ARG A 66 11.85 0.46 2.95
CA ARG A 66 11.98 -0.98 3.22
C ARG A 66 12.04 -1.28 4.72
N THR A 67 12.76 -0.47 5.49
CA THR A 67 12.84 -0.60 6.94
C THR A 67 11.48 -0.36 7.59
N ALA A 68 10.79 0.70 7.17
CA ALA A 68 9.44 1.00 7.64
C ALA A 68 8.44 -0.11 7.28
N ALA A 69 8.52 -0.66 6.07
CA ALA A 69 7.70 -1.80 5.64
C ALA A 69 7.88 -3.02 6.57
N PHE A 70 9.12 -3.36 6.93
CA PHE A 70 9.38 -4.47 7.87
C PHE A 70 8.84 -4.19 9.27
N ALA A 71 9.00 -2.97 9.78
CA ALA A 71 8.45 -2.57 11.08
C ALA A 71 6.92 -2.68 11.09
N THR A 72 6.26 -2.21 10.04
CA THR A 72 4.81 -2.29 9.88
C THR A 72 4.31 -3.73 9.70
N HIS A 73 5.08 -4.61 9.04
CA HIS A 73 4.76 -6.04 9.03
C HIS A 73 4.90 -6.69 10.42
N ALA A 74 5.77 -6.18 11.29
CA ALA A 74 5.80 -6.60 12.69
C ALA A 74 4.54 -6.16 13.45
N ALA A 75 4.09 -4.92 13.23
CA ALA A 75 2.82 -4.42 13.76
C ALA A 75 1.62 -5.29 13.29
N ALA A 76 1.58 -5.66 12.01
CA ALA A 76 0.56 -6.56 11.48
C ALA A 76 0.57 -7.94 12.15
N ARG A 77 1.74 -8.47 12.52
CA ARG A 77 1.84 -9.74 13.26
C ARG A 77 1.30 -9.60 14.68
N ALA A 78 1.59 -8.50 15.36
CA ALA A 78 1.04 -8.22 16.69
C ALA A 78 -0.50 -8.16 16.66
N ALA A 79 -1.08 -7.42 15.69
CA ALA A 79 -2.53 -7.38 15.48
C ALA A 79 -3.13 -8.77 15.20
N THR A 80 -2.43 -9.61 14.42
CA THR A 80 -2.88 -10.99 14.16
C THR A 80 -2.91 -11.80 15.45
N GLN A 81 -1.89 -11.69 16.29
CA GLN A 81 -1.80 -12.40 17.57
C GLN A 81 -2.87 -11.92 18.57
N ALA A 82 -3.28 -10.65 18.48
CA ALA A 82 -4.35 -10.08 19.28
C ALA A 82 -5.76 -10.45 18.78
N GLY A 83 -5.88 -11.13 17.62
CA GLY A 83 -7.17 -11.49 17.05
C GLY A 83 -7.86 -10.35 16.30
N GLU A 84 -7.09 -9.40 15.77
CA GLU A 84 -7.59 -8.15 15.18
C GLU A 84 -7.41 -8.15 13.65
N PRO A 85 -8.36 -8.73 12.89
CA PRO A 85 -8.19 -8.96 11.47
C PRO A 85 -8.22 -7.68 10.62
N ALA A 86 -9.03 -6.68 11.02
CA ALA A 86 -9.11 -5.39 10.33
C ALA A 86 -7.80 -4.60 10.49
N ALA A 87 -7.31 -4.46 11.73
CA ALA A 87 -6.01 -3.86 12.02
C ALA A 87 -4.87 -4.60 11.31
N THR A 88 -4.87 -5.93 11.33
CA THR A 88 -3.91 -6.76 10.60
C THR A 88 -3.88 -6.40 9.11
N ALA A 89 -5.04 -6.32 8.47
CA ALA A 89 -5.14 -5.98 7.05
C ALA A 89 -4.68 -4.54 6.78
N ALA A 90 -5.02 -3.57 7.64
CA ALA A 90 -4.59 -2.19 7.52
C ALA A 90 -3.06 -2.04 7.62
N ALA A 91 -2.43 -2.68 8.61
CA ALA A 91 -0.97 -2.69 8.71
C ALA A 91 -0.32 -3.39 7.50
N ARG A 92 -0.89 -4.50 7.01
CA ARG A 92 -0.38 -5.12 5.77
C ARG A 92 -0.51 -4.19 4.57
N ALA A 93 -1.60 -3.43 4.44
CA ALA A 93 -1.76 -2.44 3.39
C ALA A 93 -0.65 -1.38 3.44
N ALA A 94 -0.38 -0.81 4.61
CA ALA A 94 0.68 0.18 4.78
C ALA A 94 2.09 -0.37 4.54
N GLY A 95 2.38 -1.59 4.99
CA GLY A 95 3.66 -2.25 4.71
C GLY A 95 3.89 -2.52 3.22
N GLN A 96 2.85 -2.97 2.51
CA GLN A 96 2.90 -3.17 1.06
C GLN A 96 3.03 -1.84 0.31
N ALA A 97 2.34 -0.79 0.76
CA ALA A 97 2.49 0.55 0.18
C ALA A 97 3.95 1.00 0.28
N ALA A 98 4.57 0.94 1.47
CA ALA A 98 5.97 1.32 1.63
C ALA A 98 6.93 0.47 0.79
N ALA A 99 6.62 -0.82 0.61
CA ALA A 99 7.39 -1.71 -0.25
C ALA A 99 7.32 -1.34 -1.75
N VAL A 100 6.37 -0.49 -2.18
CA VAL A 100 6.32 0.02 -3.55
C VAL A 100 7.62 0.71 -3.92
N ALA A 101 8.24 1.48 -3.01
CA ALA A 101 9.53 2.12 -3.26
C ALA A 101 10.63 1.13 -3.70
N HIS A 102 10.56 -0.12 -3.26
CA HIS A 102 11.44 -1.20 -3.71
C HIS A 102 10.96 -1.80 -5.03
N MET A 103 9.68 -2.20 -5.13
CA MET A 103 9.12 -2.88 -6.30
C MET A 103 7.67 -2.42 -6.56
N ALA A 104 7.40 -1.91 -7.76
CA ALA A 104 6.10 -1.33 -8.12
C ALA A 104 4.91 -2.28 -7.92
N ASP A 105 5.11 -3.59 -8.14
CA ASP A 105 4.06 -4.61 -8.06
C ASP A 105 3.38 -4.72 -6.68
N HIS A 106 4.04 -4.24 -5.63
CA HIS A 106 3.45 -4.17 -4.28
C HIS A 106 2.21 -3.28 -4.20
N CYS A 107 1.99 -2.35 -5.14
CA CYS A 107 0.85 -1.44 -5.12
C CYS A 107 -0.50 -2.19 -5.17
N SER A 108 -0.57 -3.26 -5.97
CA SER A 108 -1.76 -4.11 -6.06
C SER A 108 -2.07 -4.80 -4.72
N HIS A 109 -1.04 -5.29 -4.02
CA HIS A 109 -1.19 -5.87 -2.69
C HIS A 109 -1.64 -4.84 -1.65
N ALA A 110 -1.10 -3.62 -1.71
CA ALA A 110 -1.52 -2.54 -0.82
C ALA A 110 -3.02 -2.24 -0.96
N ALA A 111 -3.51 -2.07 -2.18
CA ALA A 111 -4.91 -1.83 -2.47
C ALA A 111 -5.82 -3.00 -2.04
N ALA A 112 -5.40 -4.24 -2.31
CA ALA A 112 -6.16 -5.43 -1.93
C ALA A 112 -6.31 -5.56 -0.40
N TYR A 113 -5.23 -5.33 0.36
CA TYR A 113 -5.29 -5.34 1.82
C TYR A 113 -6.09 -4.15 2.37
N ALA A 114 -6.02 -2.98 1.74
CA ALA A 114 -6.82 -1.84 2.15
C ALA A 114 -8.31 -2.11 2.01
N ALA A 115 -8.75 -2.65 0.86
CA ALA A 115 -10.14 -3.07 0.66
C ALA A 115 -10.56 -4.13 1.68
N LYS A 116 -9.69 -5.12 1.94
CA LYS A 116 -9.93 -6.14 2.96
C LYS A 116 -10.12 -5.52 4.36
N ALA A 117 -9.29 -4.54 4.74
CA ALA A 117 -9.40 -3.88 6.04
C ALA A 117 -10.72 -3.12 6.18
N VAL A 118 -11.10 -2.35 5.14
CA VAL A 118 -12.38 -1.63 5.11
C VAL A 118 -13.56 -2.60 5.23
N GLY A 119 -13.54 -3.71 4.49
CA GLY A 119 -14.58 -4.72 4.57
C GLY A 119 -14.68 -5.42 5.93
N LEU A 120 -13.55 -5.72 6.56
CA LEU A 120 -13.51 -6.33 7.89
C LEU A 120 -13.97 -5.39 9.00
N ARG A 121 -13.79 -4.08 8.82
CA ARG A 121 -14.25 -3.06 9.76
C ARG A 121 -15.73 -2.72 9.58
N GLY A 122 -16.25 -2.84 8.36
CA GLY A 122 -17.64 -2.61 8.01
C GLY A 122 -18.30 -3.86 7.45
N SER A 123 -18.53 -3.87 6.14
CA SER A 123 -19.24 -4.92 5.41
C SER A 123 -18.61 -5.23 4.05
N ASP A 124 -19.08 -6.29 3.39
CA ASP A 124 -18.70 -6.58 2.00
C ASP A 124 -19.08 -5.44 1.04
N ALA A 125 -20.17 -4.72 1.31
CA ALA A 125 -20.56 -3.55 0.51
C ALA A 125 -19.53 -2.41 0.64
N ASP A 126 -18.96 -2.21 1.83
CA ASP A 126 -17.90 -1.22 2.07
C ASP A 126 -16.60 -1.63 1.37
N ARG A 127 -16.27 -2.93 1.38
CA ARG A 127 -15.14 -3.47 0.60
C ARG A 127 -15.31 -3.15 -0.88
N ASP A 128 -16.49 -3.41 -1.44
CA ASP A 128 -16.75 -3.21 -2.86
C ASP A 128 -16.78 -1.73 -3.23
N ALA A 129 -17.29 -0.87 -2.34
CA ALA A 129 -17.22 0.59 -2.48
C ALA A 129 -15.77 1.08 -2.48
N GLU A 130 -14.95 0.57 -1.57
CA GLU A 130 -13.52 0.87 -1.51
C GLU A 130 -12.81 0.46 -2.80
N ARG A 131 -13.08 -0.73 -3.33
CA ARG A 131 -12.50 -1.17 -4.61
C ARG A 131 -12.88 -0.27 -5.79
N ARG A 132 -14.14 0.18 -5.86
CA ARG A 132 -14.59 1.15 -6.88
C ARG A 132 -13.85 2.47 -6.75
N HIS A 133 -13.72 2.97 -5.52
CA HIS A 133 -12.95 4.18 -5.24
C HIS A 133 -11.48 4.03 -5.69
N GLN A 134 -10.82 2.92 -5.34
CA GLN A 134 -9.44 2.64 -5.75
C GLN A 134 -9.27 2.63 -7.28
N TRP A 135 -10.23 2.05 -8.01
CA TRP A 135 -10.24 2.04 -9.47
C TRP A 135 -10.38 3.44 -10.09
N GLU A 136 -11.28 4.26 -9.53
CA GLU A 136 -11.51 5.63 -9.97
C GLU A 136 -10.30 6.54 -9.68
N ARG A 137 -9.61 6.30 -8.55
CA ARG A 137 -8.41 7.04 -8.13
C ARG A 137 -7.15 6.64 -8.92
N LEU A 138 -7.12 5.45 -9.51
CA LEU A 138 -6.01 5.04 -10.36
C LEU A 138 -6.20 5.55 -11.79
N ALA A 139 -5.24 6.35 -12.26
CA ALA A 139 -5.24 6.87 -13.62
C ALA A 139 -5.43 5.73 -14.64
N PRO A 140 -6.29 5.88 -15.67
CA PRO A 140 -6.64 4.78 -16.59
C PRO A 140 -5.43 4.05 -17.19
N VAL A 141 -4.39 4.79 -17.57
CA VAL A 141 -3.15 4.25 -18.14
C VAL A 141 -2.36 3.36 -17.17
N LEU A 142 -2.57 3.51 -15.87
CA LEU A 142 -1.87 2.76 -14.82
C LEU A 142 -2.62 1.51 -14.37
N ARG A 143 -3.89 1.32 -14.78
CA ARG A 143 -4.73 0.23 -14.28
C ARG A 143 -4.22 -1.16 -14.65
N SER A 144 -3.65 -1.31 -15.84
CA SER A 144 -3.00 -2.56 -16.28
C SER A 144 -1.76 -2.92 -15.47
N HIS A 145 -1.13 -1.93 -14.84
CA HIS A 145 0.07 -2.08 -14.04
C HIS A 145 -0.23 -2.28 -12.55
N GLY A 146 -1.12 -1.46 -11.98
CA GLY A 146 -1.27 -1.35 -10.53
C GLY A 146 -2.53 -1.94 -9.93
N PHE A 147 -3.60 -2.09 -10.71
CA PHE A 147 -4.86 -2.57 -10.13
C PHE A 147 -4.80 -4.08 -9.86
N PRO A 148 -5.33 -4.58 -8.72
CA PRO A 148 -5.32 -6.01 -8.41
C PRO A 148 -5.97 -6.84 -9.53
N LYS A 149 -5.22 -7.78 -10.09
CA LYS A 149 -5.71 -8.76 -11.08
C LYS A 149 -6.51 -9.85 -10.37
N GLY A 150 -7.48 -10.43 -11.08
CA GLY A 150 -8.28 -11.54 -10.54
C GLY A 150 -9.25 -11.04 -9.48
N LEU A 151 -10.46 -10.75 -9.96
CA LEU A 151 -11.67 -10.85 -9.16
C LEU A 151 -12.29 -12.21 -9.47
#